data_AF-A0A223HX06-F1
#
_entry.id   AF-A0A223HX06-F1
#
_cell.length_a   1.000
_cell.length_b   1.000
_cell.length_c   1.000
_cell.angle_alpha   90.00
_cell.angle_beta   90.00
_cell.angle_gamma   90.00
#
_symmetry.space_group_name_H-M   'P 1'
#
loop_
_entity.id
_entity.type
_entity.pdbx_description
1 polymer ?
#
loop_
_entity_poly.entity_id
_entity_poly.type
_entity_poly.pdbx_seq_one_letter_code
_entity_poly.pdbx_strand_id
1 'polypeptide(L)'
;MRKSRRLYRGKTGIKVFSLYDNNKKPTKEMLQDIDIMVIDVQDVGSRYYTFLYTMAYAMEACKENDKTFIVLDRPNPIGGSKVEGNILNTKFSSFVGLYPIIQRYGLTIGEIAKFFNEEFNI
;
A
#
# COMPACT_ATOMS: atom_id res chain seq x y z
N MET A 1 -15.97 10.31 -24.96
CA MET A 1 -14.97 10.09 -23.89
C MET A 1 -15.71 9.71 -22.59
N ARG A 2 -16.02 8.43 -22.38
CA ARG A 2 -16.74 7.93 -21.20
C ARG A 2 -15.73 7.15 -20.34
N LYS A 3 -15.11 7.77 -19.34
CA LYS A 3 -14.26 7.05 -18.39
C LYS A 3 -15.16 6.09 -17.61
N SER A 4 -14.91 4.79 -17.82
CA SER A 4 -15.59 3.64 -17.23
C SER A 4 -15.69 3.77 -15.70
N ARG A 5 -16.83 4.23 -15.20
CA ARG A 5 -17.22 4.09 -13.79
C ARG A 5 -17.75 2.67 -13.60
N ARG A 6 -16.87 1.68 -13.49
CA ARG A 6 -17.25 0.38 -12.88
C ARG A 6 -17.36 0.58 -11.37
N LEU A 7 -18.42 1.26 -10.94
CA LEU A 7 -18.85 1.24 -9.54
C LEU A 7 -19.48 -0.13 -9.30
N TYR A 8 -18.70 -1.06 -8.75
CA TYR A 8 -19.25 -2.31 -8.23
C TYR A 8 -20.17 -1.95 -7.05
N ARG A 9 -21.48 -2.18 -7.19
CA ARG A 9 -22.42 -2.12 -6.06
C ARG A 9 -22.34 -3.46 -5.32
N GLY A 10 -21.52 -3.52 -4.29
CA GLY A 10 -21.57 -4.61 -3.31
C GLY A 10 -22.87 -4.56 -2.49
N LYS A 11 -23.08 -5.57 -1.62
CA LYS A 11 -24.25 -5.67 -0.74
C LYS A 11 -24.46 -4.44 0.16
N THR A 12 -23.40 -3.67 0.42
CA THR A 12 -23.38 -2.52 1.33
C THR A 12 -23.75 -1.19 0.65
N GLY A 13 -23.81 -1.13 -0.68
CA GLY A 13 -24.04 0.12 -1.41
C GLY A 13 -22.87 1.13 -1.38
N ILE A 14 -21.73 0.76 -0.78
CA ILE A 14 -20.53 1.60 -0.69
C ILE A 14 -19.83 1.67 -2.06
N LYS A 15 -19.21 2.82 -2.37
CA LYS A 15 -18.40 3.00 -3.59
C LYS A 15 -17.16 2.08 -3.53
N VAL A 16 -16.95 1.29 -4.58
CA VAL A 16 -15.76 0.45 -4.73
C VAL A 16 -14.85 1.03 -5.81
N PHE A 17 -13.59 1.24 -5.45
CA PHE A 17 -12.54 1.70 -6.36
C PHE A 17 -11.50 0.58 -6.56
N SER A 18 -10.98 0.46 -7.79
CA SER A 18 -9.86 -0.43 -8.08
C SER A 18 -8.55 0.35 -7.98
N LEU A 19 -7.66 -0.09 -7.08
CA LEU A 19 -6.30 0.44 -6.92
C LEU A 19 -5.28 -0.38 -7.71
N TYR A 20 -5.59 -0.66 -8.98
CA TYR A 20 -4.78 -1.49 -9.87
C TYR A 20 -4.64 -0.85 -11.26
N ASP A 21 -3.75 -1.40 -12.09
CA ASP A 21 -3.43 -0.91 -13.44
C ASP A 21 -3.05 0.58 -13.48
N ASN A 22 -3.90 1.43 -14.03
CA ASN A 22 -3.64 2.86 -14.20
C ASN A 22 -3.97 3.69 -12.95
N ASN A 23 -4.56 3.08 -11.90
CA ASN A 23 -5.03 3.78 -10.71
C ASN A 23 -4.41 3.21 -9.42
N LYS A 24 -3.11 2.88 -9.41
CA LYS A 24 -2.45 2.26 -8.25
C LYS A 24 -2.42 3.14 -6.99
N LYS A 25 -2.37 4.46 -7.19
CA LYS A 25 -2.44 5.48 -6.13
C LYS A 25 -3.85 6.06 -6.06
N PRO A 26 -4.49 6.13 -4.88
CA PRO A 26 -5.78 6.80 -4.73
C PRO A 26 -5.72 8.23 -5.24
N THR A 27 -6.73 8.66 -6.01
CA THR A 27 -6.81 10.05 -6.47
C THR A 27 -7.46 10.94 -5.42
N LYS A 28 -7.25 12.25 -5.51
CA LYS A 28 -7.92 13.24 -4.65
C LYS A 28 -9.45 13.06 -4.64
N GLU A 29 -10.05 12.78 -5.80
CA GLU A 29 -11.50 12.55 -5.92
C GLU A 29 -11.95 11.26 -5.24
N MET A 30 -11.10 10.24 -5.15
CA MET A 30 -11.40 9.03 -4.39
C MET A 30 -11.36 9.28 -2.87
N LEU A 31 -10.49 10.19 -2.42
CA LEU A 31 -10.27 10.53 -1.01
C LEU A 31 -11.17 11.66 -0.49
N GLN A 32 -11.88 12.38 -1.37
CA GLN A 32 -12.61 13.60 -1.01
C GLN A 32 -13.70 13.37 0.06
N ASP A 33 -14.30 12.18 0.08
CA ASP A 33 -15.46 11.85 0.92
C ASP A 33 -15.06 11.15 2.24
N ILE A 34 -13.76 11.03 2.55
CA ILE A 34 -13.26 10.38 3.77
C ILE A 34 -12.27 11.25 4.54
N ASP A 35 -12.19 11.06 5.84
CA ASP A 35 -11.16 11.67 6.71
C ASP A 35 -10.02 10.69 7.04
N ILE A 36 -10.36 9.40 7.06
CA ILE A 36 -9.48 8.31 7.47
C ILE A 36 -9.51 7.22 6.41
N MET A 37 -8.33 6.75 6.00
CA MET A 37 -8.17 5.52 5.22
C MET A 37 -7.58 4.44 6.12
N VAL A 38 -8.22 3.26 6.11
CA VAL A 38 -7.79 2.10 6.88
C VAL A 38 -7.31 1.01 5.94
N ILE A 39 -6.14 0.43 6.21
CA ILE A 39 -5.70 -0.81 5.58
C ILE A 39 -5.85 -1.98 6.56
N ASP A 40 -6.54 -3.02 6.10
CA ASP A 40 -6.71 -4.28 6.81
C ASP A 40 -6.55 -5.43 5.81
N VAL A 41 -5.29 -5.75 5.48
CA VAL A 41 -4.94 -6.72 4.44
C VAL A 41 -3.80 -7.59 4.91
N GLN A 42 -3.92 -8.90 4.72
CA GLN A 42 -2.84 -9.84 5.00
C GLN A 42 -1.75 -9.75 3.92
N ASP A 43 -0.57 -9.27 4.29
CA ASP A 43 0.64 -9.36 3.45
C ASP A 43 1.34 -10.73 3.63
N VAL A 44 2.36 -11.00 2.80
CA VAL A 44 3.12 -12.27 2.80
C VAL A 44 4.57 -12.15 3.26
N GLY A 45 5.06 -10.95 3.63
CA GLY A 45 6.42 -10.71 4.09
C GLY A 45 7.46 -10.59 2.98
N SER A 46 7.02 -10.37 1.73
CA SER A 46 7.86 -10.33 0.53
C SER A 46 7.76 -9.01 -0.21
N ARG A 47 8.91 -8.47 -0.64
CA ARG A 47 9.01 -7.27 -1.48
C ARG A 47 8.20 -7.36 -2.76
N TYR A 48 7.99 -8.55 -3.32
CA TYR A 48 7.30 -8.69 -4.60
C TYR A 48 5.78 -8.67 -4.51
N TYR A 49 5.23 -8.75 -3.29
CA TYR A 49 3.78 -8.78 -3.10
C TYR A 49 3.20 -7.37 -3.09
N THR A 50 2.27 -7.11 -4.00
CA THR A 50 1.91 -5.73 -4.39
C THR A 50 1.02 -5.02 -3.37
N PHE A 51 0.42 -5.71 -2.41
CA PHE A 51 -0.30 -5.05 -1.31
C PHE A 51 0.59 -4.12 -0.49
N LEU A 52 1.88 -4.46 -0.35
CA LEU A 52 2.88 -3.60 0.27
C LEU A 52 2.97 -2.23 -0.43
N TYR A 53 2.93 -2.22 -1.77
CA TYR A 53 3.06 -1.00 -2.55
C TYR A 53 1.74 -0.29 -2.81
N THR A 54 0.62 -1.02 -2.79
CA THR A 54 -0.70 -0.39 -2.66
C THR A 54 -0.79 0.39 -1.36
N MET A 55 -0.29 -0.16 -0.25
CA MET A 55 -0.22 0.55 1.03
C MET A 55 0.65 1.80 0.94
N ALA A 56 1.88 1.68 0.43
CA ALA A 56 2.77 2.83 0.28
C ALA A 56 2.15 3.97 -0.56
N TYR A 57 1.57 3.65 -1.72
CA TYR A 57 0.89 4.67 -2.52
C TYR A 57 -0.32 5.27 -1.81
N ALA A 58 -1.04 4.47 -1.02
CA ALA A 58 -2.17 4.96 -0.24
C ALA A 58 -1.73 5.88 0.91
N MET A 59 -0.63 5.57 1.60
CA MET A 59 0.00 6.44 2.59
C MET A 59 0.40 7.78 1.97
N GLU A 60 1.16 7.73 0.86
CA GLU A 60 1.61 8.92 0.14
C GLU A 60 0.43 9.79 -0.31
N ALA A 61 -0.63 9.17 -0.85
CA ALA A 61 -1.85 9.89 -1.25
C ALA A 61 -2.58 10.51 -0.06
N CYS A 62 -2.61 9.83 1.10
CA CYS A 62 -3.22 10.36 2.30
C CYS A 62 -2.45 11.57 2.82
N LYS A 63 -1.12 11.49 2.87
CA LYS A 63 -0.26 12.61 3.23
C LYS A 63 -0.45 13.83 2.31
N GLU A 64 -0.49 13.62 1.00
CA GLU A 64 -0.72 14.69 0.02
C GLU A 64 -2.09 15.38 0.14
N ASN A 65 -3.07 14.73 0.77
CA ASN A 65 -4.46 15.19 0.86
C ASN A 65 -4.92 15.39 2.31
N ASP A 66 -3.97 15.49 3.26
CA ASP A 66 -4.23 15.70 4.69
C ASP A 66 -5.22 14.69 5.30
N LYS A 67 -5.08 13.41 4.92
CA LYS A 67 -5.90 12.29 5.42
C LYS A 67 -5.13 11.48 6.45
N THR A 68 -5.86 10.99 7.46
CA THR A 68 -5.27 10.07 8.44
C THR A 68 -5.19 8.67 7.82
N PHE A 69 -4.04 8.02 7.91
CA PHE A 69 -3.86 6.64 7.48
C PHE A 69 -3.70 5.72 8.71
N ILE A 70 -4.50 4.66 8.79
CA ILE A 70 -4.46 3.69 9.89
C ILE A 70 -4.15 2.30 9.33
N VAL A 71 -3.17 1.64 9.93
CA VAL A 71 -2.84 0.25 9.65
C VAL A 71 -3.43 -0.63 10.75
N LEU A 72 -4.33 -1.54 10.39
CA LEU A 72 -4.71 -2.65 11.25
C LEU A 72 -3.70 -3.77 11.03
N ASP A 73 -2.74 -3.84 11.95
CA ASP A 73 -1.57 -4.69 11.77
C ASP A 73 -1.92 -6.18 11.71
N ARG A 74 -1.09 -6.95 10.99
CA ARG A 74 -1.26 -8.39 10.79
C ARG A 74 0.08 -9.11 10.86
N PRO A 75 0.08 -10.38 11.35
CA PRO A 75 1.31 -11.17 11.43
C PRO A 75 1.97 -11.32 10.06
N ASN A 76 3.31 -11.24 10.02
CA ASN A 76 4.07 -11.68 8.87
C ASN A 76 4.03 -13.23 8.81
N PRO A 77 3.44 -13.85 7.77
CA PRO A 77 3.22 -15.30 7.74
C PRO A 77 4.51 -16.11 7.59
N ILE A 78 5.61 -15.47 7.19
CA ILE A 78 6.95 -16.07 7.18
C ILE A 78 7.79 -15.64 8.38
N GLY A 79 7.19 -14.99 9.39
CA GLY A 79 7.83 -14.60 10.65
C GLY A 79 8.77 -13.39 10.54
N GLY A 80 9.10 -12.81 11.70
CA GLY A 80 9.93 -11.61 11.81
C GLY A 80 11.41 -11.85 12.19
N SER A 81 11.84 -13.11 12.32
CA SER A 81 13.19 -13.44 12.80
C SER A 81 14.24 -13.58 11.69
N LYS A 82 13.84 -13.51 10.42
CA LYS A 82 14.72 -13.72 9.27
C LYS A 82 14.54 -12.61 8.25
N VAL A 83 15.66 -12.19 7.69
CA VAL A 83 15.86 -11.06 6.79
C VAL A 83 16.75 -11.60 5.66
N GLU A 84 16.26 -11.62 4.42
CA GLU A 84 16.91 -12.35 3.32
C GLU A 84 16.79 -11.64 1.96
N GLY A 85 17.80 -11.82 1.10
CA GLY A 85 17.85 -11.31 -0.27
C GLY A 85 18.56 -9.97 -0.44
N ASN A 86 18.74 -9.54 -1.69
CA ASN A 86 19.40 -8.29 -2.02
C ASN A 86 18.49 -7.08 -1.81
N ILE A 87 19.10 -5.93 -1.50
CA ILE A 87 18.45 -4.62 -1.59
C ILE A 87 18.13 -4.32 -3.06
N LEU A 88 16.95 -3.72 -3.32
CA LEU A 88 16.56 -3.33 -4.67
C LEU A 88 17.50 -2.23 -5.18
N ASN A 89 18.11 -2.47 -6.35
CA ASN A 89 18.71 -1.40 -7.12
C ASN A 89 17.59 -0.56 -7.73
N THR A 90 17.49 0.71 -7.33
CA THR A 90 16.39 1.62 -7.69
C THR A 90 16.27 1.87 -9.19
N LYS A 91 17.29 1.56 -9.99
CA LYS A 91 17.20 1.53 -11.47
C LYS A 91 16.17 0.52 -11.99
N PHE A 92 15.80 -0.48 -11.19
CA PHE A 92 14.78 -1.48 -11.50
C PHE A 92 13.50 -1.27 -10.70
N SER A 93 13.30 -0.08 -10.13
CA SER A 93 12.10 0.23 -9.33
C SER A 93 10.84 0.11 -10.18
N SER A 94 9.82 -0.52 -9.61
CA SER A 94 8.52 -0.78 -10.24
C SER A 94 7.44 -1.08 -9.19
N PHE A 95 6.21 -1.36 -9.61
CA PHE A 95 5.12 -1.70 -8.68
C PHE A 95 5.31 -3.06 -7.97
N VAL A 96 6.26 -3.89 -8.39
CA VAL A 96 6.63 -5.15 -7.70
C VAL A 96 7.95 -5.01 -6.93
N GLY A 97 8.42 -3.78 -6.76
CA GLY A 97 9.67 -3.45 -6.09
C GLY A 97 9.88 -1.94 -6.13
N LEU A 98 9.25 -1.18 -5.24
CA LEU A 98 9.23 0.30 -5.28
C LEU A 98 10.43 0.90 -4.54
N TYR A 99 10.60 0.50 -3.28
CA TYR A 99 11.61 1.05 -2.36
C TYR A 99 12.84 0.15 -2.24
N PRO A 100 14.02 0.72 -1.87
CA PRO A 100 15.26 -0.02 -1.66
C PRO A 100 15.23 -0.87 -0.38
N ILE A 101 14.33 -1.85 -0.31
CA ILE A 101 14.24 -2.85 0.75
C ILE A 101 14.71 -4.22 0.25
N ILE A 102 15.02 -5.11 1.17
CA ILE A 102 15.36 -6.52 0.89
C ILE A 102 14.14 -7.35 0.48
N GLN A 103 14.34 -8.56 -0.02
CA GLN A 103 13.26 -9.41 -0.53
C GLN A 103 12.34 -9.91 0.59
N ARG A 104 12.91 -10.49 1.64
CA ARG A 104 12.19 -10.87 2.86
C ARG A 104 12.57 -9.88 3.94
N TYR A 105 11.67 -8.97 4.25
CA TYR A 105 11.96 -7.80 5.08
C TYR A 105 11.76 -8.04 6.58
N GLY A 106 11.12 -9.15 6.99
CA GLY A 106 11.07 -9.58 8.39
C GLY A 106 10.22 -8.68 9.32
N LEU A 107 9.32 -7.87 8.76
CA LEU A 107 8.45 -6.96 9.51
C LEU A 107 6.99 -7.33 9.27
N THR A 108 6.12 -6.94 10.20
CA THR A 108 4.67 -6.86 9.99
C THR A 108 4.31 -5.74 9.00
N ILE A 109 3.05 -5.70 8.55
CA ILE A 109 2.59 -4.63 7.66
C ILE A 109 2.58 -3.26 8.35
N GLY A 110 2.30 -3.21 9.66
CA GLY A 110 2.37 -2.01 10.48
C GLY A 110 3.81 -1.50 10.68
N GLU A 111 4.74 -2.41 10.98
CA GLU A 111 6.16 -2.05 11.13
C GLU A 111 6.79 -1.55 9.83
N ILE A 112 6.52 -2.21 8.69
CA ILE A 112 7.05 -1.75 7.40
C ILE A 112 6.37 -0.44 6.93
N ALA A 113 5.10 -0.21 7.27
CA ALA A 113 4.44 1.08 7.05
C ALA A 113 5.14 2.19 7.84
N LYS A 114 5.43 1.96 9.12
CA LYS A 114 6.17 2.91 9.95
C LYS A 114 7.56 3.18 9.37
N PHE A 115 8.29 2.13 8.98
CA PHE A 115 9.59 2.24 8.31
C PHE A 115 9.50 3.09 7.02
N PHE A 116 8.47 2.89 6.19
CA PHE A 116 8.29 3.70 4.98
C PHE A 116 8.01 5.17 5.29
N ASN A 117 7.16 5.45 6.28
CA ASN A 117 6.88 6.83 6.69
C ASN A 117 8.15 7.53 7.20
N GLU A 118 8.97 6.85 8.00
CA GLU A 118 10.21 7.41 8.57
C GLU A 118 11.31 7.61 7.50
N GLU A 119 11.55 6.60 6.66
CA GLU A 119 12.68 6.60 5.71
C GLU A 119 12.37 7.27 4.37
N PHE A 120 11.11 7.23 3.92
CA PHE A 120 10.69 7.76 2.62
C PHE A 120 9.74 8.94 2.73
N ASN A 121 9.35 9.34 3.95
CA ASN A 121 8.54 10.52 4.20
C ASN A 121 7.21 10.46 3.43
N ILE A 122 6.45 9.37 3.57
CA ILE A 122 5.14 9.15 2.91
C ILE A 122 4.00 8.95 3.91
#